data_AF-A0A8I0ET81-F1
#
_entry.id   AF-A0A8I0ET81-F1
#
_cell.length_a   1.000
_cell.length_b   1.000
_cell.length_c   1.000
_cell.angle_alpha   90.00
_cell.angle_beta   90.00
_cell.angle_gamma   90.00
#
_symmetry.space_group_name_H-M   'P 1'
#
loop_
_entity.id
_entity.type
_entity.pdbx_description
1 polymer ?
#
loop_
_entity_poly.entity_id
_entity_poly.type
_entity_poly.pdbx_seq_one_letter_code
_entity_poly.pdbx_strand_id
1 'polypeptide(L)'
;MSDVRVYGAADVQALRALADDQPVTLDYVIAASTDEEDEYDALMTAAEDGPVVVCALVEADGAPVRLDDLQSLHVDADGSGDLAWYAPQELDDVIELLGA
;
A
#
# COMPACT_ATOMS: atom_id res chain seq x y z
N MET A 1 -15.64 10.28 12.42
CA MET A 1 -14.58 10.66 11.47
C MET A 1 -14.75 9.74 10.28
N SER A 2 -14.58 10.25 9.07
CA SER A 2 -14.68 9.43 7.86
C SER A 2 -13.27 9.06 7.48
N ASP A 3 -13.01 7.77 7.36
CA ASP A 3 -11.69 7.28 6.99
C ASP A 3 -11.36 7.68 5.54
N VAL A 4 -10.08 7.75 5.21
CA VAL A 4 -9.53 8.19 3.92
C VAL A 4 -8.77 7.03 3.30
N ARG A 5 -9.14 6.65 2.06
CA ARG A 5 -8.39 5.65 1.31
C ARG A 5 -7.12 6.28 0.74
N VAL A 6 -6.00 5.62 0.98
CA VAL A 6 -4.67 6.07 0.57
C VAL A 6 -3.91 4.95 -0.14
N TYR A 7 -3.04 5.34 -1.07
CA TYR A 7 -2.16 4.46 -1.83
C TYR A 7 -0.72 4.91 -1.59
N GLY A 8 0.03 4.17 -0.77
CA GLY A 8 1.39 4.52 -0.37
C GLY A 8 2.43 3.56 -0.92
N ALA A 9 3.50 4.10 -1.51
CA ALA A 9 4.66 3.30 -1.88
C ALA A 9 5.35 2.78 -0.61
N ALA A 10 5.66 1.49 -0.58
CA ALA A 10 6.31 0.83 0.55
C ALA A 10 7.48 -0.03 0.10
N ASP A 11 8.50 -0.08 0.94
CA ASP A 11 9.62 -1.02 0.80
C ASP A 11 9.48 -2.18 1.79
N VAL A 12 10.39 -3.16 1.70
CA VAL A 12 10.40 -4.33 2.59
C VAL A 12 10.55 -3.94 4.08
N GLN A 13 11.15 -2.79 4.40
CA GLN A 13 11.31 -2.34 5.78
C GLN A 13 9.98 -1.83 6.34
N ALA A 14 9.25 -1.04 5.57
CA ALA A 14 7.89 -0.59 5.88
C ALA A 14 6.94 -1.78 6.08
N LEU A 15 6.99 -2.77 5.18
CA LEU A 15 6.15 -3.96 5.31
C LEU A 15 6.46 -4.77 6.58
N ARG A 16 7.73 -4.93 6.93
CA ARG A 16 8.13 -5.57 8.20
C ARG A 16 7.67 -4.78 9.42
N ALA A 17 7.73 -3.45 9.38
CA ALA A 17 7.22 -2.61 10.45
C ALA A 17 5.71 -2.80 10.64
N LEU A 18 4.93 -2.89 9.55
CA LEU A 18 3.50 -3.22 9.61
C LEU A 18 3.26 -4.62 10.21
N ALA A 19 4.04 -5.63 9.81
CA ALA A 19 3.94 -6.99 10.37
C ALA A 19 4.24 -7.02 11.89
N ASP A 20 5.13 -6.14 12.36
CA ASP A 20 5.45 -5.95 13.79
C ASP A 20 4.48 -5.00 14.53
N ASP A 21 3.33 -4.69 13.92
CA ASP A 21 2.29 -3.78 14.42
C ASP A 21 2.82 -2.36 14.74
N GLN A 22 3.88 -1.94 14.05
CA GLN A 22 4.42 -0.59 14.13
C GLN A 22 3.72 0.32 13.11
N PRO A 23 3.29 1.53 13.52
CA PRO A 23 2.74 2.50 12.59
C PRO A 23 3.80 2.97 11.60
N VAL A 24 3.44 3.06 10.32
CA VAL A 24 4.34 3.48 9.24
C VAL A 24 3.81 4.74 8.58
N THR A 25 4.68 5.75 8.45
CA THR A 25 4.40 6.92 7.62
C THR A 25 4.91 6.65 6.21
N LEU A 26 3.99 6.66 5.25
CA LEU A 26 4.28 6.53 3.83
C LEU A 26 3.98 7.86 3.14
N ASP A 27 4.73 8.16 2.08
CA ASP A 27 4.27 9.13 1.10
C ASP A 27 3.16 8.43 0.29
N TYR A 28 1.94 8.95 0.39
CA TYR A 28 0.77 8.34 -0.25
C TYR A 28 0.04 9.31 -1.17
N VAL A 29 -0.67 8.73 -2.13
CA VAL A 29 -1.58 9.39 -3.05
C VAL A 29 -3.01 9.13 -2.59
N ILE A 30 -3.84 10.16 -2.66
CA ILE A 30 -5.29 10.05 -2.45
C ILE A 30 -5.95 10.18 -3.82
N ALA A 31 -6.83 9.23 -4.15
CA ALA A 31 -7.61 9.28 -5.38
C ALA A 31 -8.50 10.54 -5.44
N ALA A 32 -8.68 11.09 -6.64
CA ALA A 32 -9.51 12.28 -6.82
C ALA A 32 -10.98 12.04 -6.45
N SER A 33 -11.44 10.80 -6.61
CA SER A 33 -12.74 10.32 -6.15
C SER A 33 -12.69 8.81 -5.86
N THR A 34 -13.85 8.21 -5.55
CA THR A 34 -13.99 6.75 -5.36
C THR A 34 -14.37 6.03 -6.66
N ASP A 35 -14.18 6.69 -7.81
CA ASP A 35 -14.34 6.05 -9.11
C ASP A 35 -13.17 5.09 -9.36
N GLU A 36 -13.44 3.99 -10.06
CA GLU A 36 -12.44 2.95 -10.34
C GLU A 36 -11.24 3.50 -11.13
N GLU A 37 -11.47 4.43 -12.06
CA GLU A 37 -10.40 5.05 -12.84
C GLU A 37 -9.50 5.94 -11.97
N ASP A 38 -10.11 6.76 -11.09
CA ASP A 38 -9.36 7.63 -10.17
C ASP A 38 -8.56 6.83 -9.13
N GLU A 39 -9.12 5.71 -8.64
CA GLU A 39 -8.41 4.81 -7.72
C GLU A 39 -7.25 4.09 -8.41
N TYR A 40 -7.44 3.68 -9.66
CA TYR A 40 -6.37 3.08 -10.46
C TYR A 40 -5.25 4.08 -10.76
N ASP A 41 -5.58 5.31 -11.14
CA ASP A 41 -4.59 6.36 -11.39
C ASP A 41 -3.76 6.68 -10.14
N ALA A 42 -4.39 6.74 -8.96
CA ALA A 42 -3.69 6.95 -7.69
C ALA A 42 -2.75 5.79 -7.35
N LEU A 43 -3.20 4.56 -7.57
CA LEU A 43 -2.41 3.35 -7.37
C LEU A 43 -1.20 3.30 -8.30
N MET A 44 -1.39 3.57 -9.59
CA MET A 44 -0.29 3.60 -10.57
C MET A 44 0.70 4.71 -10.25
N THR A 45 0.23 5.88 -9.81
CA THR A 45 1.10 6.97 -9.36
C THR A 45 1.97 6.53 -8.18
N ALA A 46 1.38 5.88 -7.17
CA ALA A 46 2.13 5.38 -6.02
C ALA A 46 3.14 4.29 -6.41
N ALA A 47 2.84 3.47 -7.42
CA ALA A 47 3.73 2.40 -7.87
C ALA A 47 5.02 2.92 -8.53
N GLU A 48 5.07 4.17 -8.98
CA GLU A 48 6.28 4.78 -9.53
C GLU A 48 7.37 4.99 -8.45
N ASP A 49 6.96 5.10 -7.17
CA ASP A 49 7.84 5.47 -6.06
C ASP A 49 8.37 4.27 -5.25
N GLY A 50 7.88 3.04 -5.50
CA GLY A 50 8.31 1.87 -4.74
C GLY A 50 7.87 0.52 -5.32
N PRO A 51 8.47 -0.58 -4.83
CA PRO A 51 8.21 -1.93 -5.34
C PRO A 51 6.82 -2.47 -4.94
N VAL A 52 6.20 -1.89 -3.91
CA VAL A 52 4.87 -2.26 -3.43
C VAL A 52 4.05 -1.01 -3.18
N VAL A 53 2.79 -1.05 -3.57
CA VAL A 53 1.77 -0.08 -3.16
C VAL A 53 0.89 -0.69 -2.09
N VAL A 54 0.87 -0.04 -0.93
CA VAL A 54 -0.04 -0.29 0.18
C VAL A 54 -1.32 0.48 -0.05
N CYS A 55 -2.45 -0.22 -0.15
CA CYS A 55 -3.78 0.38 -0.08
C CYS A 55 -4.28 0.29 1.36
N ALA A 56 -4.58 1.42 1.99
CA ALA A 56 -5.02 1.49 3.37
C ALA A 56 -6.18 2.47 3.56
N LEU A 57 -6.93 2.29 4.65
CA LEU A 57 -8.02 3.16 5.06
C LEU A 57 -7.65 3.83 6.39
N VAL A 58 -7.15 5.06 6.34
CA VAL A 58 -6.61 5.77 7.51
C VAL A 58 -7.60 6.77 8.10
N GLU A 59 -7.46 7.09 9.39
CA GLU A 59 -8.41 7.94 10.12
C GLU A 59 -8.51 9.38 9.59
N ALA A 60 -7.44 9.89 8.96
CA ALA A 60 -7.35 11.23 8.36
C ALA A 60 -6.15 11.33 7.40
N ASP A 61 -6.18 12.32 6.50
CA ASP A 61 -5.01 12.73 5.73
C ASP A 61 -3.87 13.17 6.67
N GLY A 62 -2.74 12.49 6.56
CA GLY A 62 -1.50 12.67 7.32
C GLY A 62 -1.29 11.59 8.37
N ALA A 63 -2.28 10.73 8.61
CA ALA A 63 -2.20 9.69 9.62
C ALA A 63 -1.24 8.56 9.18
N PRO A 64 -0.48 7.96 10.11
CA PRO A 64 0.31 6.78 9.81
C PRO A 64 -0.58 5.58 9.53
N VAL A 65 -0.13 4.71 8.64
CA VAL A 65 -0.77 3.43 8.32
C VAL A 65 -0.43 2.40 9.40
N ARG A 66 -1.43 1.70 9.90
CA ARG A 66 -1.31 0.52 10.77
C ARG A 66 -1.70 -0.74 10.02
N LEU A 67 -1.36 -1.89 10.60
CA LEU A 67 -1.75 -3.19 10.04
C LEU A 67 -3.27 -3.33 9.92
N ASP A 68 -4.03 -2.83 10.90
CA ASP A 68 -5.50 -2.86 10.90
C ASP A 68 -6.12 -1.96 9.79
N ASP A 69 -5.38 -0.97 9.28
CA ASP A 69 -5.84 -0.08 8.22
C ASP A 69 -5.67 -0.71 6.82
N LEU A 70 -4.80 -1.72 6.70
CA LEU A 70 -4.39 -2.34 5.45
C LEU A 70 -5.56 -3.04 4.74
N GLN A 71 -5.82 -2.66 3.50
CA GLN A 71 -6.89 -3.21 2.66
C GLN A 71 -6.35 -4.18 1.60
N SER A 72 -5.21 -3.84 0.98
CA SER A 72 -4.53 -4.69 0.02
C SER A 72 -3.08 -4.24 -0.23
N LEU A 73 -2.30 -5.11 -0.84
CA LEU A 73 -0.95 -4.86 -1.31
C LEU A 73 -0.91 -5.10 -2.82
N HIS A 74 -0.20 -4.25 -3.54
CA HIS A 74 -0.02 -4.35 -4.99
C HIS A 74 1.46 -4.35 -5.31
N VAL A 75 1.94 -5.40 -5.98
CA VAL A 75 3.37 -5.67 -6.09
C VAL A 75 3.75 -5.89 -7.54
N ASP A 76 4.78 -5.18 -8.01
CA ASP A 76 5.43 -5.48 -9.28
C ASP A 76 6.46 -6.61 -9.06
N ALA A 77 5.96 -7.85 -9.05
CA ALA A 77 6.73 -9.03 -8.66
C ALA A 77 7.82 -9.40 -9.67
N ASP A 78 7.64 -9.04 -10.94
CA ASP A 78 8.52 -9.44 -12.04
C ASP A 78 9.19 -8.26 -12.78
N GLY A 79 8.95 -7.03 -12.33
CA GLY A 79 9.52 -5.82 -12.91
C GLY A 79 8.91 -5.44 -14.26
N SER A 80 7.74 -6.01 -14.59
CA SER A 80 7.03 -5.71 -15.83
C SER A 80 6.19 -4.42 -15.74
N GLY A 81 5.93 -3.96 -14.52
CA GLY A 81 4.95 -2.93 -14.21
C GLY A 81 3.53 -3.45 -14.02
N ASP A 82 3.31 -4.77 -14.18
CA ASP A 82 2.01 -5.39 -13.87
C ASP A 82 1.92 -5.70 -12.38
N LEU A 83 1.00 -5.03 -11.71
CA LEU A 83 0.85 -5.12 -10.26
C LEU A 83 -0.06 -6.30 -9.86
N ALA A 84 0.53 -7.31 -9.24
CA ALA A 84 -0.20 -8.41 -8.63
C ALA A 84 -0.88 -7.97 -7.33
N TRP A 85 -2.13 -8.39 -7.12
CA TRP A 85 -2.93 -8.07 -5.93
C TRP A 85 -2.75 -9.14 -4.85
N TYR A 86 -2.52 -8.70 -3.61
CA TYR A 86 -2.43 -9.54 -2.43
C TYR A 86 -3.32 -9.00 -1.30
N ALA A 87 -3.90 -9.91 -0.53
CA ALA A 87 -4.69 -9.58 0.64
C ALA A 87 -3.81 -9.20 1.84
N PRO A 88 -4.33 -8.49 2.86
CA PRO A 88 -3.57 -8.16 4.07
C PRO A 88 -3.00 -9.39 4.80
N GLN A 89 -3.66 -10.55 4.72
CA GLN A 89 -3.20 -11.80 5.33
C GLN A 89 -1.97 -12.40 4.64
N GLU A 90 -1.67 -11.97 3.41
CA GLU A 90 -0.53 -12.42 2.60
C GLU A 90 0.68 -11.47 2.77
N LEU A 91 0.66 -10.57 3.77
CA LEU A 91 1.76 -9.63 4.02
C LEU A 91 3.11 -10.33 4.19
N ASP A 92 3.15 -11.43 4.95
CA ASP A 92 4.38 -12.21 5.16
C ASP A 92 4.88 -12.80 3.83
N ASP A 93 3.98 -13.30 2.97
CA ASP A 93 4.33 -13.84 1.66
C ASP A 93 4.91 -12.75 0.74
N VAL A 94 4.36 -11.53 0.79
CA VAL A 94 4.89 -10.37 0.04
C VAL A 94 6.28 -9.96 0.57
N ILE A 95 6.50 -9.98 1.89
CA ILE A 95 7.82 -9.70 2.47
C ILE A 95 8.84 -10.74 2.01
N GLU A 96 8.47 -12.02 1.96
CA GLU A 96 9.32 -13.09 1.44
C GLU A 96 9.62 -12.88 -0.05
N LEU A 97 8.63 -12.52 -0.87
CA LEU A 97 8.78 -12.26 -2.30
C LEU A 97 9.82 -11.18 -2.60
N LEU A 98 9.81 -10.07 -1.84
CA LEU A 98 10.75 -8.94 -2.03
C LEU A 98 12.14 -9.21 -1.45
N GLY A 99 12.26 -10.17 -0.54
CA GLY A 99 13.50 -10.50 0.17
C GLY A 99 14.23 -11.74 -0.33
N ALA A 100 13.62 -12.50 -1.25
CA ALA A 100 14.18 -13.69 -1.89
C ALA A 100 15.20 -13.34 -3.00
#